data_AF-A0A2V6DH49-F1
#
_entry.id   AF-A0A2V6DH49-F1
#
_cell.length_a   1.000
_cell.length_b   1.000
_cell.length_c   1.000
_cell.angle_alpha   90.00
_cell.angle_beta   90.00
_cell.angle_gamma   90.00
#
_symmetry.space_group_name_H-M   'P 1'
#
loop_
_entity.id
_entity.type
_entity.pdbx_description
1 polymer ?
#
loop_
_entity_poly.entity_id
_entity_poly.type
_entity_poly.pdbx_seq_one_letter_code
_entity_poly.pdbx_strand_id
1 'polypeptide(L)'
;GWVAGIRGDYLHMQDSRFTDDPDRQSRSRISANLSWYPTEFSKLRLQYNHDFLESNFFLSGREVDSVFLQFEFILGAHGAHKF
;
A
#
# COMPACT_ATOMS: atom_id res chain seq x y z
N GLY A 1 -2.16 17.62 11.34
CA GLY A 1 -0.79 17.19 11.72
C GLY A 1 -0.18 16.29 10.66
N TRP A 2 1.10 15.91 10.80
CA TRP A 2 1.80 14.97 9.90
C TRP A 2 1.97 13.61 10.56
N VAL A 3 1.85 12.54 9.78
CA VAL A 3 2.13 11.15 10.19
C VAL A 3 3.00 10.51 9.12
N ALA A 4 4.15 9.97 9.52
CA ALA A 4 5.01 9.16 8.66
C ALA A 4 4.95 7.70 9.11
N GLY A 5 5.09 6.77 8.17
CA GLY A 5 5.11 5.34 8.49
C GLY A 5 5.88 4.53 7.45
N ILE A 6 6.48 3.44 7.92
CA ILE A 6 7.09 2.41 7.08
C ILE A 6 6.40 1.08 7.33
N ARG A 7 6.33 0.22 6.32
CA ARG A 7 5.74 -1.12 6.41
C ARG A 7 6.57 -2.11 5.62
N GLY A 8 6.81 -3.28 6.21
CA GLY A 8 7.33 -4.45 5.53
C GLY A 8 6.24 -5.51 5.45
N ASP A 9 6.08 -6.09 4.26
CA ASP A 9 5.13 -7.17 3.98
C ASP A 9 5.87 -8.38 3.43
N TYR A 10 5.44 -9.58 3.83
CA TYR A 10 5.92 -10.84 3.30
C TYR A 10 4.75 -11.78 3.07
N LEU A 11 4.73 -12.42 1.90
CA LEU A 11 3.74 -13.40 1.51
C LEU A 11 4.46 -14.62 0.95
N HIS A 12 4.19 -15.79 1.53
CA HIS A 12 4.66 -17.06 1.01
C HIS A 12 3.57 -17.78 0.24
N MET A 13 3.89 -18.27 -0.96
CA MET A 13 2.99 -19.05 -1.80
C MET A 13 3.51 -20.48 -1.98
N GLN A 14 2.56 -21.39 -2.19
CA GLN A 14 2.79 -22.80 -2.50
C GLN A 14 2.03 -23.13 -3.78
N ASP A 15 2.55 -24.09 -4.55
CA ASP A 15 1.93 -24.51 -5.81
C ASP A 15 0.46 -24.87 -5.62
N SER A 16 -0.35 -24.45 -6.60
CA SER A 16 -1.78 -24.73 -6.59
C SER A 16 -2.03 -26.19 -6.96
N ARG A 17 -2.90 -26.87 -6.19
CA ARG A 17 -3.35 -28.23 -6.50
C ARG A 17 -4.52 -28.28 -7.49
N PHE A 18 -5.08 -27.11 -7.84
CA PHE A 18 -6.33 -27.01 -8.60
C PHE A 18 -6.17 -26.28 -9.93
N THR A 19 -5.15 -25.43 -10.05
CA THR A 19 -4.90 -24.60 -11.24
C THR A 19 -3.40 -24.56 -11.48
N ASP A 20 -3.00 -24.42 -12.73
CA ASP A 20 -1.68 -23.90 -13.06
C ASP A 20 -1.75 -22.36 -12.96
N ASP A 21 -0.92 -21.74 -12.13
CA ASP A 21 -0.89 -20.30 -11.89
C ASP A 21 0.56 -19.83 -11.81
N PRO A 22 1.18 -19.46 -12.95
CA PRO A 22 2.58 -19.07 -13.01
C PRO A 22 2.87 -17.74 -12.29
N ASP A 23 1.85 -16.95 -11.96
CA ASP A 23 1.99 -15.69 -11.22
C ASP A 23 1.84 -15.88 -9.70
N ARG A 24 1.56 -17.12 -9.27
CA ARG A 24 1.54 -17.51 -7.86
C ARG A 24 2.96 -17.70 -7.35
N GLN A 25 3.43 -16.65 -6.70
CA GLN A 25 4.79 -16.61 -6.17
C GLN A 25 4.85 -15.91 -4.82
N SER A 26 5.81 -16.36 -4.01
CA SER A 26 6.21 -15.68 -2.80
C SER A 26 6.76 -14.30 -3.15
N ARG A 27 6.42 -13.30 -2.35
CA ARG A 27 6.78 -11.90 -2.61
C ARG A 27 6.95 -11.15 -1.30
N SER A 28 7.68 -10.05 -1.37
CA SER A 28 7.78 -9.11 -0.24
C SER A 28 7.68 -7.68 -0.73
N ARG A 29 7.34 -6.77 0.17
CA ARG A 29 7.21 -5.35 -0.15
C ARG A 29 7.72 -4.51 1.00
N ILE A 30 8.37 -3.41 0.66
CA ILE A 30 8.60 -2.30 1.59
C ILE A 30 7.76 -1.11 1.12
N SER A 31 7.17 -0.40 2.07
CA SER A 31 6.36 0.78 1.78
C SER A 31 6.71 1.92 2.71
N ALA A 32 6.73 3.13 2.18
CA ALA A 32 6.85 4.37 2.93
C ALA A 32 5.60 5.22 2.70
N ASN A 33 5.09 5.80 3.78
CA ASN A 33 3.87 6.60 3.78
C ASN A 33 4.09 7.93 4.47
N LEU A 34 3.55 8.99 3.88
CA LEU A 34 3.40 10.30 4.48
C LEU A 34 1.94 10.73 4.40
N SER A 35 1.36 11.06 5.54
CA SER A 35 -0.02 11.53 5.64
C SER A 35 -0.05 12.90 6.29
N TRP A 36 -0.79 13.81 5.68
CA TRP A 36 -1.07 15.14 6.17
C TRP A 36 -2.56 15.29 6.43
N TYR A 37 -2.90 15.86 7.57
CA TYR A 37 -4.27 16.20 7.96
C TYR A 37 -4.39 17.73 7.96
N PRO A 38 -4.87 18.34 6.85
CA PRO A 38 -5.08 19.79 6.76
C PRO A 38 -6.19 20.27 7.68
N THR A 39 -7.24 19.45 7.85
CA THR A 39 -8.39 19.72 8.73
C THR A 39 -8.77 18.44 9.46
N GLU A 40 -9.72 18.53 10.40
CA GLU A 40 -10.32 17.37 11.07
C GLU A 40 -11.14 16.46 10.13
N PHE A 41 -11.49 16.97 8.95
CA PHE A 41 -12.34 16.31 7.96
C PHE A 41 -11.60 15.88 6.70
N SER A 42 -10.30 16.17 6.60
CA SER A 42 -9.53 15.90 5.39
C SER A 42 -8.18 15.24 5.68
N LYS A 43 -7.74 14.40 4.74
CA LYS A 43 -6.45 13.74 4.78
C LYS A 43 -5.88 13.63 3.37
N LEU A 44 -4.62 14.01 3.20
CA LEU A 44 -3.81 13.76 2.03
C LEU A 44 -2.77 12.70 2.37
N ARG A 45 -2.59 11.72 1.49
CA ARG A 45 -1.68 10.59 1.71
C ARG A 45 -0.86 10.33 0.46
N LEU A 46 0.46 10.34 0.61
CA LEU A 46 1.42 9.87 -0.38
C LEU A 46 2.02 8.56 0.11
N GLN A 47 1.97 7.52 -0.71
CA GLN A 47 2.57 6.23 -0.41
C GLN A 47 3.42 5.75 -1.58
N TYR A 48 4.65 5.33 -1.27
CA TYR A 48 5.54 4.64 -2.19
C TYR A 48 5.68 3.19 -1.75
N ASN A 49 5.62 2.28 -2.72
CA ASN A 49 5.79 0.85 -2.54
C ASN A 49 6.92 0.37 -3.46
N HIS A 50 7.77 -0.49 -2.92
CA HIS A 50 8.76 -1.25 -3.68
C HIS A 50 8.52 -2.74 -3.41
N ASP A 51 8.15 -3.46 -4.45
CA ASP A 51 7.84 -4.88 -4.45
C ASP A 51 9.02 -5.70 -4.93
N PHE A 52 9.34 -6.77 -4.22
CA PHE A 52 10.29 -7.80 -4.61
C PHE A 52 9.53 -9.07 -4.97
N LEU A 53 9.67 -9.51 -6.21
CA LEU A 53 8.99 -10.66 -6.78
C LEU A 53 9.88 -11.29 -7.87
N GLU A 54 9.62 -12.53 -8.24
CA GLU A 54 10.23 -13.15 -9.40
C GLU A 54 9.61 -12.62 -10.70
N SER A 55 10.42 -12.64 -11.76
CA SER A 55 9.97 -12.26 -13.10
C SER A 55 8.83 -13.17 -13.55
N ASN A 56 7.80 -12.58 -14.15
CA ASN A 56 6.66 -13.30 -14.68
C ASN A 56 6.29 -12.78 -16.08
N PHE A 57 5.20 -13.31 -16.64
CA PHE A 57 4.78 -12.97 -18.00
C PHE A 57 4.49 -11.47 -18.19
N PHE A 58 3.99 -10.80 -17.16
CA PHE A 58 3.60 -9.38 -17.20
C PHE A 58 4.71 -8.44 -16.74
N LEU A 59 5.64 -8.94 -15.93
CA LEU A 59 6.70 -8.17 -15.28
C LEU A 59 8.02 -8.92 -15.42
N SER A 60 8.84 -8.50 -16.40
CA SER A 60 10.15 -9.10 -16.63
C SER A 60 11.17 -8.71 -15.54
N GLY A 61 10.93 -7.60 -14.84
CA GLY A 61 11.73 -7.17 -13.70
C GLY A 61 11.37 -7.93 -12.42
N ARG A 62 12.37 -8.11 -11.54
CA ARG A 62 12.18 -8.70 -10.20
C ARG A 62 11.81 -7.66 -9.12
N GLU A 63 11.64 -6.43 -9.55
CA GLU A 63 11.35 -5.27 -8.72
C GLU A 63 10.27 -4.42 -9.40
N VAL A 64 9.30 -3.94 -8.62
CA VAL A 64 8.25 -3.05 -9.11
C VAL A 64 8.02 -1.91 -8.14
N ASP A 65 8.03 -0.69 -8.68
CA ASP A 65 7.73 0.52 -7.93
C ASP A 65 6.29 0.97 -8.17
N SER A 66 5.63 1.47 -7.13
CA SER A 66 4.31 2.08 -7.23
C SER A 66 4.17 3.29 -6.32
N VAL A 67 3.55 4.34 -6.85
CA VAL A 67 3.26 5.57 -6.10
C VAL A 67 1.76 5.81 -6.08
N PHE A 68 1.22 6.08 -4.90
CA PHE A 68 -0.19 6.36 -4.68
C PHE A 68 -0.34 7.74 -4.04
N LEU A 69 -1.22 8.55 -4.62
CA LEU A 69 -1.74 9.77 -4.00
C LEU A 69 -3.21 9.55 -3.67
N GLN A 70 -3.58 9.75 -2.41
CA GLN A 70 -4.95 9.64 -1.94
C GLN A 70 -5.37 10.95 -1.27
N PHE A 71 -6.56 11.42 -1.65
CA PHE A 71 -7.30 12.45 -0.94
C PHE A 71 -8.54 11.82 -0.31
N GLU A 72 -8.75 12.07 0.98
CA GLU A 72 -9.90 11.60 1.73
C GLU A 72 -10.62 12.79 2.36
N PHE A 73 -11.95 12.81 2.25
CA PHE A 73 -12.83 13.79 2.87
C PHE A 73 -13.94 13.06 3.63
N ILE A 74 -14.14 13.42 4.90
CA ILE A 74 -15.10 12.76 5.79
C ILE A 74 -16.35 13.63 5.89
N LEU A 75 -17.51 13.05 5.58
CA LEU A 75 -18.83 13.67 5.70
C LEU A 75 -19.61 13.00 6.83
N GLY A 76 -20.03 13.76 7.85
CA GLY A 76 -20.82 13.21 8.96
C GLY A 76 -20.87 14.13 10.18
N ALA A 77 -21.70 13.77 11.16
CA ALA A 77 -21.78 14.49 12.43
C ALA A 77 -20.45 14.37 13.18
N HIS A 78 -19.77 15.49 13.37
CA HIS A 78 -18.62 15.57 14.25
C HIS A 78 -19.13 15.73 15.68
N GLY A 79 -18.69 14.86 16.58
CA GLY A 79 -18.99 15.02 18.01
C GLY A 79 -18.50 16.38 18.50
N ALA A 80 -19.19 16.96 19.49
CA ALA A 80 -18.70 18.18 20.11
C ALA A 80 -17.49 17.85 20.99
N HIS A 81 -16.29 18.24 20.57
CA HIS A 81 -15.10 18.25 21.42
C HIS A 81 -14.62 19.67 21.64
N LYS A 82 -14.15 19.95 22.86
CA LYS A 82 -13.48 21.20 23.23
C LYS A 82 -12.02 21.11 22.80
N PHE A 83 -11.76 21.36 21.52
CA PHE A 83 -10.42 21.49 20.93
C PHE A 83 -9.57 20.21 20.90
#